data_AF-A0A938XZK6-F1
#
_entry.id   AF-A0A938XZK6-F1
#
_cell.length_a   1.000
_cell.length_b   1.000
_cell.length_c   1.000
_cell.angle_alpha   90.00
_cell.angle_beta   90.00
_cell.angle_gamma   90.00
#
_symmetry.space_group_name_H-M   'P 1'
#
loop_
_entity.id
_entity.type
_entity.pdbx_description
1 polymer ?
#
loop_
_entity_poly.entity_id
_entity_poly.type
_entity_poly.pdbx_seq_one_letter_code
_entity_poly.pdbx_strand_id
1 'polypeptide(L)'
;MSLFFSEINNLSTPRSKNELISLDTDYAYGVLGRFAEGLLLNEKINIKIAGPALSLVVLLRWFGHKPTTKLINNGIIEFSFYPGTFSYITEDNKKTLSLSTNTGLNWMKGNGEGWNNIYDSVMIALVEQLNYSQGKARRFSRRVAKQTKDISDEEIFQEAKEITYKNASNLMKNNIENNESLKKFNRRENQKEINRILDISSSYLNFIISSYLNCTDIYGNQITWEVINDFYQRKIPKNNLDDFSYKLDKILNFEEIPNIQELIKQGWDINNILEIREDDNIEEFRKWLKNDVPESSDVEIVKAYYETFKNKFSEKIPVKALRIGIPTCLGLLGPIGGIAGSLLSVLDGFLGDKLINGWNPKIFIDNNFKYEHKEINDN
;
A
#
# COMPACT_ATOMS: atom_id res chain seq x y z
N MET A 1 -17.80 11.98 -7.26
CA MET A 1 -18.33 11.21 -6.13
C MET A 1 -19.58 10.42 -6.49
N SER A 2 -20.69 11.00 -6.98
CA SER A 2 -21.89 10.18 -7.30
C SER A 2 -21.69 9.14 -8.41
N LEU A 3 -20.85 9.40 -9.42
CA LEU A 3 -20.45 8.39 -10.43
C LEU A 3 -19.64 7.23 -9.82
N PHE A 4 -18.61 7.55 -9.03
CA PHE A 4 -17.82 6.57 -8.27
C PHE A 4 -18.68 5.77 -7.28
N PHE A 5 -19.64 6.41 -6.60
CA PHE A 5 -20.62 5.73 -5.74
C PHE A 5 -21.64 4.91 -6.54
N SER A 6 -22.00 5.29 -7.77
CA SER A 6 -22.86 4.47 -8.65
C SER A 6 -22.13 3.24 -9.18
N GLU A 7 -20.84 3.34 -9.48
CA GLU A 7 -19.98 2.20 -9.82
C GLU A 7 -19.80 1.28 -8.61
N ILE A 8 -19.59 1.82 -7.40
CA ILE A 8 -19.45 1.02 -6.17
C ILE A 8 -20.78 0.39 -5.70
N ASN A 9 -21.92 1.06 -5.88
CA ASN A 9 -23.25 0.54 -5.53
C ASN A 9 -23.73 -0.52 -6.53
N ASN A 10 -23.25 -0.50 -7.78
CA ASN A 10 -23.48 -1.58 -8.76
C ASN A 10 -22.63 -2.82 -8.48
N LEU A 11 -21.64 -2.74 -7.58
CA LEU A 11 -20.98 -3.90 -6.99
C LEU A 11 -21.93 -4.53 -5.95
N SER A 12 -23.02 -5.14 -6.43
CA SER A 12 -23.74 -6.12 -5.63
C SER A 12 -22.77 -7.24 -5.21
N THR A 13 -23.00 -7.89 -4.08
CA THR A 13 -22.16 -9.00 -3.58
C THR A 13 -21.67 -9.87 -4.74
N PRO A 14 -20.34 -9.99 -4.99
CA PRO A 14 -19.87 -10.68 -6.18
C PRO A 14 -20.36 -12.12 -6.11
N ARG A 15 -21.31 -12.46 -6.98
CA ARG A 15 -21.83 -13.84 -7.09
C ARG A 15 -20.88 -14.72 -7.88
N SER A 16 -19.86 -14.15 -8.53
CA SER A 16 -18.74 -14.86 -9.14
C SER A 16 -17.50 -13.95 -9.29
N LYS A 17 -16.32 -14.57 -9.46
CA LYS A 17 -14.99 -13.96 -9.69
C LYS A 17 -14.95 -12.96 -10.88
N ASN A 18 -16.03 -12.87 -11.68
CA ASN A 18 -16.09 -12.17 -12.96
C ASN A 18 -16.77 -10.78 -12.94
N GLU A 19 -17.19 -10.23 -11.79
CA GLU A 19 -17.89 -8.91 -11.75
C GLU A 19 -17.00 -7.72 -11.32
N LEU A 20 -15.69 -7.89 -11.21
CA LEU A 20 -14.73 -6.80 -10.98
C LEU A 20 -14.52 -5.86 -12.20
N ILE A 21 -15.32 -5.99 -13.27
CA ILE A 21 -15.03 -5.52 -14.64
C ILE A 21 -15.56 -4.10 -14.94
N SER A 22 -15.30 -3.11 -14.10
CA SER A 22 -15.50 -1.69 -14.54
C SER A 22 -14.45 -0.69 -14.07
N LEU A 23 -13.50 -1.12 -13.24
CA LEU A 23 -12.21 -0.45 -13.11
C LEU A 23 -11.28 -1.09 -14.14
N ASP A 24 -10.31 -0.33 -14.65
CA ASP A 24 -9.18 -0.91 -15.37
C ASP A 24 -8.64 -2.07 -14.52
N THR A 25 -8.82 -3.30 -15.02
CA THR A 25 -8.61 -4.52 -14.23
C THR A 25 -7.17 -4.56 -13.73
N ASP A 26 -6.23 -4.05 -14.51
CA ASP A 26 -4.82 -3.97 -14.14
C ASP A 26 -4.58 -3.02 -12.98
N TYR A 27 -5.30 -1.90 -12.93
CA TYR A 27 -5.22 -0.94 -11.83
C TYR A 27 -5.75 -1.53 -10.53
N ALA A 28 -6.91 -2.19 -10.58
CA ALA A 28 -7.50 -2.85 -9.42
C ALA A 28 -6.58 -3.93 -8.84
N TYR A 29 -5.98 -4.76 -9.71
CA TYR A 29 -5.01 -5.77 -9.30
C TYR A 29 -3.72 -5.15 -8.77
N GLY A 30 -3.25 -4.04 -9.33
CA GLY A 30 -2.08 -3.33 -8.82
C GLY A 30 -2.20 -2.90 -7.37
N VAL A 31 -3.38 -2.42 -6.99
CA VAL A 31 -3.59 -1.97 -5.61
C VAL A 31 -3.94 -3.07 -4.65
N LEU A 32 -4.64 -4.10 -5.12
CA LEU A 32 -4.79 -5.32 -4.34
C LEU A 32 -3.43 -5.97 -4.05
N GLY A 33 -2.54 -6.07 -5.06
CA GLY A 33 -1.19 -6.62 -4.92
C GLY A 33 -0.31 -5.83 -3.95
N ARG A 34 -0.29 -4.50 -4.05
CA ARG A 34 0.46 -3.67 -3.09
C ARG A 34 -0.11 -3.73 -1.68
N PHE A 35 -1.43 -3.81 -1.54
CA PHE A 35 -2.04 -3.99 -0.22
C PHE A 35 -1.68 -5.35 0.39
N ALA A 36 -1.68 -6.40 -0.44
CA ALA A 36 -1.26 -7.74 -0.07
C ALA A 36 0.20 -7.79 0.40
N GLU A 37 1.11 -7.21 -0.38
CA GLU A 37 2.53 -7.04 -0.02
C GLU A 37 2.68 -6.27 1.28
N GLY A 38 1.94 -5.17 1.44
CA GLY A 38 1.93 -4.40 2.68
C GLY A 38 1.53 -5.25 3.89
N LEU A 39 0.46 -6.05 3.76
CA LEU A 39 0.02 -6.99 4.79
C LEU A 39 1.05 -8.07 5.07
N LEU A 40 1.80 -8.50 4.06
CA LEU A 40 2.83 -9.50 4.24
C LEU A 40 4.06 -8.92 4.94
N LEU A 41 4.50 -7.72 4.56
CA LEU A 41 5.80 -7.16 4.93
C LEU A 41 5.77 -6.35 6.22
N ASN A 42 4.61 -5.86 6.64
CA ASN A 42 4.48 -5.03 7.84
C ASN A 42 3.87 -5.80 9.00
N GLU A 43 4.33 -5.52 10.21
CA GLU A 43 3.67 -6.02 11.42
C GLU A 43 2.27 -5.42 11.57
N LYS A 44 2.09 -4.15 11.19
CA LYS A 44 0.83 -3.43 11.27
C LYS A 44 0.63 -2.54 10.06
N ILE A 45 -0.62 -2.37 9.67
CA ILE A 45 -1.06 -1.40 8.67
C ILE A 45 -2.08 -0.46 9.31
N ASN A 46 -1.88 0.84 9.12
CA ASN A 46 -2.91 1.82 9.43
C ASN A 46 -3.66 2.22 8.16
N ILE A 47 -4.98 2.24 8.23
CA ILE A 47 -5.85 2.60 7.11
C ILE A 47 -6.64 3.84 7.48
N LYS A 48 -6.56 4.85 6.63
CA LYS A 48 -7.36 6.06 6.77
C LYS A 48 -8.83 5.76 6.50
N ILE A 49 -9.69 6.21 7.40
CA ILE A 49 -11.14 6.27 7.22
C ILE A 49 -11.55 7.73 7.16
N ALA A 50 -12.24 8.10 6.09
CA ALA A 50 -12.87 9.42 5.94
C ALA A 50 -14.24 9.23 5.29
N GLY A 51 -15.25 9.96 5.78
CA GLY A 51 -16.62 9.84 5.27
C GLY A 51 -17.17 8.42 5.43
N PRO A 52 -17.98 7.92 4.48
CA PRO A 52 -18.37 6.50 4.47
C PRO A 52 -17.09 5.66 4.41
N ALA A 53 -16.90 4.72 5.34
CA ALA A 53 -15.66 3.96 5.50
C ALA A 53 -15.37 2.99 4.33
N LEU A 54 -15.12 3.53 3.12
CA LEU A 54 -14.99 2.77 1.88
C LEU A 54 -13.79 1.83 1.90
N SER A 55 -12.69 2.22 2.54
CA SER A 55 -11.54 1.34 2.74
C SER A 55 -11.92 0.05 3.48
N LEU A 56 -12.79 0.15 4.49
CA LEU A 56 -13.34 -1.04 5.17
C LEU A 56 -14.28 -1.86 4.27
N VAL A 57 -15.07 -1.21 3.42
CA VAL A 57 -15.92 -1.90 2.43
C VAL A 57 -15.06 -2.76 1.50
N VAL A 58 -13.96 -2.18 1.00
CA VAL A 58 -13.01 -2.86 0.12
C VAL A 58 -12.40 -4.07 0.83
N LEU A 59 -11.90 -3.92 2.06
CA LEU A 59 -11.38 -5.04 2.85
C LEU A 59 -12.39 -6.17 3.04
N LEU A 60 -13.63 -5.83 3.39
CA LEU A 60 -14.69 -6.81 3.61
C LEU A 60 -15.10 -7.53 2.32
N ARG A 61 -14.92 -6.90 1.15
CA ARG A 61 -15.15 -7.54 -0.15
C ARG A 61 -13.99 -8.43 -0.56
N TRP A 62 -12.75 -8.00 -0.33
CA TRP A 62 -11.55 -8.78 -0.67
C TRP A 62 -11.36 -10.00 0.22
N PHE A 63 -11.38 -9.81 1.54
CA PHE A 63 -11.07 -10.87 2.51
C PHE A 63 -12.31 -11.52 3.12
N GLY A 64 -13.49 -10.90 2.98
CA GLY A 64 -14.70 -11.36 3.65
C GLY A 64 -14.76 -11.00 5.14
N HIS A 65 -15.93 -11.20 5.74
CA HIS A 65 -16.20 -10.71 7.10
C HIS A 65 -15.28 -11.30 8.19
N LYS A 66 -15.07 -12.62 8.18
CA LYS A 66 -14.32 -13.30 9.23
C LYS A 66 -12.83 -12.92 9.19
N PRO A 67 -12.13 -13.02 8.05
CA PRO A 67 -10.70 -12.70 8.00
C PRO A 67 -10.43 -11.21 8.25
N THR A 68 -11.23 -10.29 7.69
CA THR A 68 -11.13 -8.86 8.02
C THR A 68 -11.31 -8.60 9.52
N THR A 69 -12.25 -9.29 10.18
CA THR A 69 -12.44 -9.17 11.63
C THR A 69 -11.22 -9.66 12.42
N LYS A 70 -10.58 -10.75 11.97
CA LYS A 70 -9.36 -11.29 12.60
C LYS A 70 -8.20 -10.30 12.48
N LEU A 71 -7.98 -9.74 11.29
CA LEU A 71 -6.96 -8.71 11.04
C LEU A 71 -7.12 -7.49 11.95
N ILE A 72 -8.36 -7.01 12.10
CA ILE A 72 -8.66 -5.87 12.98
C ILE A 72 -8.40 -6.25 14.44
N ASN A 73 -9.01 -7.34 14.94
CA ASN A 73 -8.87 -7.74 16.34
C ASN A 73 -7.44 -8.03 16.79
N ASN A 74 -6.59 -8.52 15.89
CA ASN A 74 -5.19 -8.80 16.17
C ASN A 74 -4.30 -7.55 16.08
N GLY A 75 -4.88 -6.37 15.82
CA GLY A 75 -4.13 -5.12 15.65
C GLY A 75 -3.25 -5.11 14.40
N ILE A 76 -3.50 -6.00 13.44
CA ILE A 76 -2.77 -6.07 12.17
C ILE A 76 -3.25 -4.92 11.27
N ILE A 77 -4.56 -4.72 11.20
CA ILE A 77 -5.16 -3.55 10.56
C ILE A 77 -5.71 -2.65 11.66
N GLU A 78 -5.15 -1.46 11.74
CA GLU A 78 -5.66 -0.37 12.55
C GLU A 78 -6.28 0.69 11.64
N PHE A 79 -7.22 1.46 12.18
CA PHE A 79 -7.82 2.55 11.44
C PHE A 79 -7.50 3.88 12.12
N SER A 80 -7.44 4.92 11.30
CA SER A 80 -7.38 6.30 11.77
C SER A 80 -8.51 7.10 11.14
N PHE A 81 -9.27 7.84 11.94
CA PHE A 81 -10.39 8.62 11.46
C PHE A 81 -9.97 10.04 11.09
N TYR A 82 -10.27 10.43 9.84
CA TYR A 82 -9.96 11.73 9.28
C TYR A 82 -11.27 12.40 8.86
N PRO A 83 -11.65 13.51 9.50
CA PRO A 83 -12.92 14.16 9.19
C PRO A 83 -12.90 14.91 7.85
N GLY A 84 -11.79 14.91 7.11
CA GLY A 84 -11.69 15.69 5.88
C GLY A 84 -10.54 15.35 4.94
N THR A 85 -10.53 16.09 3.83
CA THR A 85 -9.52 16.01 2.78
C THR A 85 -9.26 17.39 2.18
N PHE A 86 -8.08 17.59 1.60
CA PHE A 86 -7.84 18.75 0.75
C PHE A 86 -8.63 18.61 -0.55
N SER A 87 -9.16 19.73 -1.02
CA SER A 87 -9.93 19.84 -2.25
C SER A 87 -9.66 21.18 -2.90
N TYR A 88 -9.87 21.27 -4.20
CA TYR A 88 -9.87 22.54 -4.91
C TYR A 88 -11.27 22.82 -5.45
N ILE A 89 -11.88 23.90 -4.96
CA ILE A 89 -13.27 24.25 -5.28
C ILE A 89 -13.26 25.32 -6.37
N THR A 90 -13.77 24.98 -7.54
CA THR A 90 -14.00 25.92 -8.65
C THR A 90 -15.38 26.58 -8.49
N GLU A 91 -15.62 27.71 -9.19
CA GLU A 91 -16.96 28.33 -9.20
C GLU A 91 -18.05 27.38 -9.71
N ASP A 92 -17.73 26.56 -10.71
CA ASP A 92 -18.64 25.56 -11.27
C ASP A 92 -19.06 24.53 -10.20
N ASN A 93 -18.13 24.14 -9.33
CA ASN A 93 -18.37 23.13 -8.29
C ASN A 93 -18.97 23.72 -6.99
N LYS A 94 -18.92 25.04 -6.79
CA LYS A 94 -19.54 25.71 -5.62
C LYS A 94 -21.03 25.41 -5.53
N LYS A 95 -21.75 25.45 -6.66
CA LYS A 95 -23.20 25.21 -6.72
C LYS A 95 -23.57 23.76 -6.38
N THR A 96 -22.72 22.82 -6.75
CA THR A 96 -22.97 21.38 -6.59
C THR A 96 -22.63 20.89 -5.19
N LEU A 97 -21.58 21.45 -4.58
CA LEU A 97 -21.08 20.94 -3.30
C LEU A 97 -21.74 21.59 -2.09
N SER A 98 -22.37 22.77 -2.16
CA SER A 98 -23.06 23.44 -1.02
C SER A 98 -22.27 23.49 0.31
N LEU A 99 -20.93 23.36 0.24
CA LEU A 99 -20.06 23.08 1.39
C LEU A 99 -19.00 24.16 1.63
N SER A 100 -18.79 25.12 0.71
CA SER A 100 -17.89 26.25 0.94
C SER A 100 -18.33 27.53 0.21
N THR A 101 -18.05 28.68 0.83
CA THR A 101 -18.22 30.01 0.22
C THR A 101 -17.01 30.45 -0.61
N ASN A 102 -15.87 29.77 -0.46
CA ASN A 102 -14.58 30.20 -1.03
C ASN A 102 -14.15 29.26 -2.17
N THR A 103 -13.78 29.83 -3.32
CA THR A 103 -13.07 29.10 -4.39
C THR A 103 -11.61 28.91 -4.01
N GLY A 104 -10.96 27.91 -4.58
CA GLY A 104 -9.55 27.62 -4.36
C GLY A 104 -9.33 26.38 -3.50
N LEU A 105 -8.09 26.24 -3.01
CA LEU A 105 -7.72 25.15 -2.09
C LEU A 105 -8.50 25.31 -0.79
N ASN A 106 -9.17 24.25 -0.36
CA ASN A 106 -9.92 24.20 0.88
C ASN A 106 -9.73 22.85 1.57
N TRP A 107 -9.69 22.88 2.90
CA TRP A 107 -9.94 21.70 3.70
C TRP A 107 -11.44 21.44 3.74
N MET A 108 -11.89 20.36 3.11
CA MET A 108 -13.28 19.94 3.16
C MET A 108 -13.47 18.97 4.32
N LYS A 109 -14.19 19.42 5.36
CA LYS A 109 -14.88 18.54 6.29
C LYS A 109 -16.22 18.18 5.64
N GLY A 110 -16.52 16.89 5.52
CA GLY A 110 -17.83 16.51 4.97
C GLY A 110 -18.95 16.92 5.93
N ASN A 111 -20.05 17.47 5.40
CA ASN A 111 -21.26 17.71 6.20
C ASN A 111 -22.18 16.50 6.01
N GLY A 112 -22.16 15.59 6.98
CA GLY A 112 -23.02 14.40 6.98
C GLY A 112 -22.70 13.48 8.15
N GLU A 113 -23.65 12.62 8.54
CA GLU A 113 -23.50 11.72 9.69
C GLU A 113 -22.22 10.87 9.61
N GLY A 114 -21.88 10.37 8.42
CA GLY A 114 -20.67 9.59 8.18
C GLY A 114 -19.34 10.37 8.20
N TRP A 115 -19.34 11.69 8.43
CA TRP A 115 -18.11 12.50 8.51
C TRP A 115 -17.83 13.02 9.91
N ASN A 116 -18.76 12.80 10.85
CA ASN A 116 -18.67 13.36 12.20
C ASN A 116 -18.10 12.39 13.22
N ASN A 117 -18.27 11.08 13.02
CA ASN A 117 -17.66 10.06 13.87
C ASN A 117 -17.49 8.74 13.11
N ILE A 118 -16.48 7.98 13.55
CA ILE A 118 -16.12 6.69 12.96
C ILE A 118 -17.26 5.66 13.01
N TYR A 119 -18.08 5.67 14.06
CA TYR A 119 -19.14 4.68 14.22
C TYR A 119 -20.19 4.82 13.09
N ASP A 120 -20.62 6.05 12.82
CA ASP A 120 -21.59 6.36 11.76
C ASP A 120 -20.97 6.14 10.38
N SER A 121 -19.69 6.53 10.17
CA SER A 121 -18.93 6.22 8.95
C SER A 121 -18.98 4.74 8.59
N VAL A 122 -18.75 3.87 9.59
CA VAL A 122 -18.75 2.43 9.41
C VAL A 122 -20.18 1.88 9.29
N MET A 123 -21.13 2.40 10.06
CA MET A 123 -22.55 2.01 9.94
C MET A 123 -23.08 2.21 8.53
N ILE A 124 -22.88 3.41 7.97
CA ILE A 124 -23.29 3.77 6.61
C ILE A 124 -22.64 2.81 5.60
N ALA A 125 -21.33 2.62 5.70
CA ALA A 125 -20.60 1.68 4.83
C ALA A 125 -21.18 0.26 4.87
N LEU A 126 -21.45 -0.29 6.06
CA LEU A 126 -21.95 -1.67 6.17
C LEU A 126 -23.39 -1.84 5.70
N VAL A 127 -24.27 -0.89 6.05
CA VAL A 127 -25.70 -0.98 5.71
C VAL A 127 -25.92 -0.67 4.24
N GLU A 128 -25.37 0.44 3.76
CA GLU A 128 -25.66 0.96 2.41
C GLU A 128 -24.82 0.27 1.34
N GLN A 129 -23.55 -0.04 1.62
CA GLN A 129 -22.61 -0.55 0.60
C GLN A 129 -22.48 -2.08 0.62
N LEU A 130 -22.78 -2.74 1.75
CA LEU A 130 -22.64 -4.18 1.93
C LEU A 130 -23.94 -4.90 2.31
N ASN A 131 -25.06 -4.17 2.41
CA ASN A 131 -26.37 -4.73 2.77
C ASN A 131 -26.37 -5.52 4.09
N TYR A 132 -25.57 -5.10 5.08
CA TYR A 132 -25.60 -5.73 6.39
C TYR A 132 -26.91 -5.40 7.10
N SER A 133 -27.45 -6.37 7.84
CA SER A 133 -28.54 -6.08 8.77
C SER A 133 -28.09 -5.07 9.82
N GLN A 134 -28.98 -4.18 10.23
CA GLN A 134 -28.72 -3.14 11.24
C GLN A 134 -28.04 -3.70 12.49
N GLY A 135 -28.50 -4.85 13.00
CA GLY A 135 -27.89 -5.50 14.17
C GLY A 135 -26.46 -5.98 13.94
N LYS A 136 -26.16 -6.54 12.76
CA LYS A 136 -24.80 -6.97 12.40
C LYS A 136 -23.89 -5.76 12.20
N ALA A 137 -24.37 -4.73 11.51
CA ALA A 137 -23.66 -3.47 11.29
C ALA A 137 -23.29 -2.82 12.63
N ARG A 138 -24.27 -2.61 13.54
CA ARG A 138 -24.03 -2.00 14.86
C ARG A 138 -22.94 -2.69 15.66
N ARG A 139 -22.95 -4.02 15.72
CA ARG A 139 -21.93 -4.79 16.45
C ARG A 139 -20.55 -4.62 15.84
N PHE A 140 -20.45 -4.62 14.51
CA PHE A 140 -19.18 -4.47 13.82
C PHE A 140 -18.66 -3.02 13.89
N SER A 141 -19.52 -2.02 13.69
CA SER A 141 -19.15 -0.60 13.82
C SER A 141 -18.62 -0.25 15.21
N ARG A 142 -19.24 -0.76 16.29
CA ARG A 142 -18.71 -0.56 17.65
C ARG A 142 -17.32 -1.13 17.83
N ARG A 143 -17.06 -2.30 17.23
CA ARG A 143 -15.75 -2.96 17.29
C ARG A 143 -14.70 -2.14 16.55
N VAL A 144 -14.99 -1.72 15.32
CA VAL A 144 -14.07 -0.89 14.53
C VAL A 144 -13.82 0.45 15.21
N ALA A 145 -14.88 1.14 15.65
CA ALA A 145 -14.78 2.42 16.36
C ALA A 145 -13.91 2.33 17.62
N LYS A 146 -14.03 1.25 18.41
CA LYS A 146 -13.20 1.04 19.61
C LYS A 146 -11.70 0.91 19.29
N GLN A 147 -11.35 0.42 18.11
CA GLN A 147 -9.96 0.17 17.68
C GLN A 147 -9.43 1.27 16.75
N THR A 148 -10.27 2.23 16.37
CA THR A 148 -9.88 3.34 15.50
C THR A 148 -9.35 4.47 16.35
N LYS A 149 -8.19 5.02 15.99
CA LYS A 149 -7.72 6.27 16.59
C LYS A 149 -8.38 7.44 15.90
N ASP A 150 -9.15 8.23 16.65
CA ASP A 150 -9.64 9.51 16.15
C ASP A 150 -8.50 10.52 16.26
N ILE A 151 -8.07 11.06 15.13
CA ILE A 151 -6.98 12.04 15.08
C ILE A 151 -7.51 13.45 14.80
N SER A 152 -8.83 13.65 14.70
CA SER A 152 -9.40 14.95 14.31
C SER A 152 -9.00 16.09 15.23
N ASP A 153 -8.87 15.80 16.52
CA ASP A 153 -8.69 16.79 17.57
C ASP A 153 -7.25 16.84 18.10
N GLU A 154 -6.36 16.04 17.50
CA GLU A 154 -4.95 15.99 17.84
C GLU A 154 -4.24 17.27 17.36
N GLU A 155 -3.47 17.91 18.23
CA GLU A 155 -2.73 19.15 17.91
C GLU A 155 -1.83 18.96 16.67
N ILE A 156 -1.13 17.82 16.62
CA ILE A 156 -0.26 17.45 15.50
C ILE A 156 -1.02 17.33 14.17
N PHE A 157 -2.29 16.92 14.21
CA PHE A 157 -3.12 16.86 13.00
C PHE A 157 -3.46 18.27 12.51
N GLN A 158 -3.76 19.19 13.42
CA GLN A 158 -4.04 20.59 13.09
C GLN A 158 -2.79 21.27 12.51
N GLU A 159 -1.63 21.08 13.14
CA GLU A 159 -0.35 21.59 12.66
C GLU A 159 -0.01 21.02 11.28
N ALA A 160 -0.09 19.70 11.11
CA ALA A 160 0.18 19.04 9.82
C ALA A 160 -0.74 19.57 8.72
N LYS A 161 -2.02 19.77 9.02
CA LYS A 161 -3.01 20.34 8.11
C LYS A 161 -2.64 21.78 7.72
N GLU A 162 -2.25 22.61 8.68
CA GLU A 162 -1.86 24.01 8.42
C GLU A 162 -0.60 24.14 7.57
N ILE A 163 0.45 23.36 7.90
CA ILE A 163 1.69 23.33 7.11
C ILE A 163 1.39 22.86 5.69
N THR A 164 0.61 21.78 5.55
CA THR A 164 0.21 21.25 4.26
C THR A 164 -0.55 22.29 3.44
N TYR A 165 -1.56 22.94 4.05
CA TYR A 165 -2.36 23.97 3.40
C TYR A 165 -1.51 25.15 2.92
N LYS A 166 -0.58 25.63 3.75
CA LYS A 166 0.34 26.72 3.41
C LYS A 166 1.21 26.36 2.20
N ASN A 167 1.81 25.18 2.21
CA ASN A 167 2.68 24.71 1.13
C ASN A 167 1.91 24.53 -0.18
N ALA A 168 0.75 23.89 -0.12
CA ALA A 168 -0.15 23.68 -1.25
C ALA A 168 -0.63 25.00 -1.85
N SER A 169 -1.01 25.95 -1.01
CA SER A 169 -1.41 27.30 -1.44
C SER A 169 -0.28 28.03 -2.16
N ASN A 170 0.95 27.94 -1.63
CA ASN A 170 2.12 28.55 -2.26
C ASN A 170 2.44 27.91 -3.62
N LEU A 171 2.36 26.57 -3.72
CA LEU A 171 2.53 25.86 -4.99
C LEU A 171 1.47 26.26 -6.00
N MET A 172 0.19 26.35 -5.60
CA MET A 172 -0.88 26.80 -6.49
C MET A 172 -0.66 28.23 -6.98
N LYS A 173 -0.28 29.16 -6.09
CA LYS A 173 0.03 30.55 -6.48
C LYS A 173 1.17 30.61 -7.50
N ASN A 174 2.25 29.88 -7.25
CA ASN A 174 3.44 29.90 -8.09
C ASN A 174 3.22 29.22 -9.44
N ASN A 175 2.51 28.09 -9.47
CA ASN A 175 2.34 27.29 -10.68
C ASN A 175 1.13 27.74 -11.51
N ILE A 176 0.04 28.19 -10.89
CA ILE A 176 -1.24 28.46 -11.59
C ILE A 176 -1.49 29.96 -11.71
N GLU A 177 -1.37 30.73 -10.62
CA GLU A 177 -1.76 32.14 -10.62
C GLU A 177 -0.72 33.04 -11.33
N ASN A 178 0.57 32.72 -11.20
CA ASN A 178 1.65 33.51 -11.81
C ASN A 178 1.98 33.11 -13.25
N ASN A 179 1.41 32.00 -13.74
CA ASN A 179 1.69 31.51 -15.08
C ASN A 179 0.59 31.96 -16.06
N GLU A 180 0.84 33.08 -16.75
CA GLU A 180 -0.10 33.63 -17.76
C GLU A 180 -0.44 32.64 -18.88
N SER A 181 0.45 31.68 -19.17
CA SER A 181 0.17 30.62 -20.13
C SER A 181 -0.88 29.64 -19.61
N LEU A 182 -0.80 29.24 -18.34
CA LEU A 182 -1.79 28.35 -17.71
C LEU A 182 -3.15 29.03 -17.47
N LYS A 183 -3.17 30.35 -17.27
CA LYS A 183 -4.41 31.14 -17.31
C LYS A 183 -5.13 31.11 -18.67
N LYS A 184 -4.37 30.91 -19.76
CA LYS A 184 -4.89 30.81 -21.14
C LYS A 184 -5.13 29.36 -21.60
N PHE A 185 -4.57 28.36 -20.92
CA PHE A 185 -4.66 26.95 -21.29
C PHE A 185 -6.00 26.29 -20.90
N ASN A 186 -6.30 25.21 -21.61
CA ASN A 186 -7.53 24.42 -21.53
C ASN A 186 -7.82 23.93 -20.09
N ARG A 187 -9.09 23.95 -19.65
CA ARG A 187 -9.56 23.51 -18.31
C ARG A 187 -8.94 22.18 -17.85
N ARG A 188 -8.63 21.29 -18.80
CA ARG A 188 -8.02 19.97 -18.55
C ARG A 188 -6.60 20.02 -17.98
N GLU A 189 -5.72 20.90 -18.48
CA GLU A 189 -4.33 20.96 -18.01
C GLU A 189 -4.21 21.56 -16.62
N ASN A 190 -4.97 22.62 -16.35
CA ASN A 190 -5.07 23.20 -15.02
C ASN A 190 -5.61 22.17 -14.00
N GLN A 191 -6.60 21.35 -14.39
CA GLN A 191 -7.10 20.30 -13.52
C GLN A 191 -6.04 19.25 -13.18
N LYS A 192 -5.17 18.89 -14.14
CA LYS A 192 -4.07 17.93 -13.91
C LYS A 192 -3.07 18.46 -12.88
N GLU A 193 -2.67 19.73 -13.01
CA GLU A 193 -1.74 20.36 -12.06
C GLU A 193 -2.39 20.57 -10.68
N ILE A 194 -3.66 20.96 -10.63
CA ILE A 194 -4.43 21.06 -9.37
C ILE A 194 -4.47 19.70 -8.67
N ASN A 195 -4.84 18.63 -9.39
CA ASN A 195 -4.87 17.28 -8.82
C ASN A 195 -3.50 16.90 -8.26
N ARG A 196 -2.43 17.11 -9.04
CA ARG A 196 -1.05 16.87 -8.61
C ARG A 196 -0.71 17.58 -7.30
N ILE A 197 -1.07 18.86 -7.16
CA ILE A 197 -0.81 19.62 -5.92
C ILE A 197 -1.63 19.05 -4.76
N LEU A 198 -2.92 18.71 -4.97
CA LEU A 198 -3.77 18.09 -3.94
C LEU A 198 -3.22 16.74 -3.49
N ASP A 199 -2.67 15.96 -4.42
CA ASP A 199 -2.08 14.66 -4.14
C ASP A 199 -0.79 14.79 -3.34
N ILE A 200 0.13 15.68 -3.72
CA ILE A 200 1.34 16.00 -2.95
C ILE A 200 0.97 16.44 -1.53
N SER A 201 -0.05 17.30 -1.42
CA SER A 201 -0.53 17.80 -0.14
C SER A 201 -1.07 16.68 0.75
N SER A 202 -1.91 15.81 0.19
CA SER A 202 -2.45 14.66 0.91
C SER A 202 -1.36 13.69 1.35
N SER A 203 -0.35 13.49 0.52
CA SER A 203 0.83 12.65 0.80
C SER A 203 1.64 13.19 1.97
N TYR A 204 1.93 14.49 1.95
CA TYR A 204 2.69 15.16 3.00
C TYR A 204 1.95 15.10 4.35
N LEU A 205 0.63 15.30 4.35
CA LEU A 205 -0.20 15.12 5.54
C LEU A 205 -0.14 13.68 6.07
N ASN A 206 -0.29 12.67 5.19
CA ASN A 206 -0.22 11.27 5.58
C ASN A 206 1.15 10.91 6.18
N PHE A 207 2.24 11.45 5.64
CA PHE A 207 3.60 11.22 6.16
C PHE A 207 3.79 11.76 7.59
N ILE A 208 3.31 12.97 7.88
CA ILE A 208 3.40 13.53 9.24
C ILE A 208 2.60 12.66 10.22
N ILE A 209 1.42 12.22 9.80
CA ILE A 209 0.55 11.41 10.65
C ILE A 209 1.10 10.00 10.83
N SER A 210 1.71 9.39 9.81
CA SER A 210 2.27 8.03 9.94
C SER A 210 3.40 8.01 10.97
N SER A 211 4.25 9.04 10.94
CA SER A 211 5.28 9.27 11.95
C SER A 211 4.67 9.40 13.35
N TYR A 212 3.61 10.20 13.51
CA TYR A 212 2.90 10.36 14.79
C TYR A 212 2.28 9.06 15.31
N LEU A 213 1.69 8.26 14.42
CA LEU A 213 1.04 7.00 14.76
C LEU A 213 2.04 5.86 14.97
N ASN A 214 3.32 6.09 14.72
CA ASN A 214 4.36 5.06 14.69
C ASN A 214 3.94 3.85 13.83
N CYS A 215 3.28 4.14 12.70
CA CYS A 215 2.88 3.11 11.75
C CYS A 215 3.76 3.22 10.51
N THR A 216 4.07 2.06 9.91
CA THR A 216 4.91 2.04 8.70
C THR A 216 4.25 2.79 7.54
N ASP A 217 2.92 2.80 7.51
CA ASP A 217 2.18 3.45 6.44
C ASP A 217 0.73 3.83 6.79
N ILE A 218 0.19 4.78 6.03
CA ILE A 218 -1.22 5.17 6.04
C ILE A 218 -1.78 5.00 4.63
N TYR A 219 -2.63 3.98 4.47
CA TYR A 219 -3.33 3.76 3.21
C TYR A 219 -4.45 4.79 3.06
N GLY A 220 -4.20 5.82 2.23
CA GLY A 220 -5.16 6.83 1.77
C GLY A 220 -5.53 6.66 0.28
N ASN A 221 -6.37 7.56 -0.24
CA ASN A 221 -6.89 7.55 -1.62
C ASN A 221 -5.80 7.15 -2.64
N GLN A 222 -6.14 6.22 -3.53
CA GLN A 222 -5.24 5.45 -4.39
C GLN A 222 -4.41 6.30 -5.37
N ILE A 223 -4.93 7.48 -5.77
CA ILE A 223 -4.22 8.47 -6.59
C ILE A 223 -3.03 9.09 -5.83
N THR A 224 -3.14 9.22 -4.51
CA THR A 224 -2.06 9.71 -3.64
C THR A 224 -0.82 8.79 -3.76
N TRP A 225 -1.00 7.49 -3.94
CA TRP A 225 0.11 6.54 -4.12
C TRP A 225 0.77 6.61 -5.49
N GLU A 226 0.01 6.83 -6.56
CA GLU A 226 0.57 6.98 -7.91
C GLU A 226 1.40 8.26 -8.04
N VAL A 227 0.93 9.35 -7.43
CA VAL A 227 1.67 10.62 -7.39
C VAL A 227 2.87 10.56 -6.44
N ILE A 228 2.78 9.86 -5.30
CA ILE A 228 3.95 9.59 -4.46
C ILE A 228 4.99 8.82 -5.29
N ASN A 229 4.62 7.75 -5.97
CA ASN A 229 5.59 6.92 -6.69
C ASN A 229 6.25 7.69 -7.87
N ASP A 230 5.48 8.48 -8.64
CA ASP A 230 6.03 9.26 -9.78
C ASP A 230 6.88 10.47 -9.34
N PHE A 231 6.54 11.10 -8.20
CA PHE A 231 7.25 12.29 -7.70
C PHE A 231 8.46 11.92 -6.82
N TYR A 232 8.40 10.81 -6.07
CA TYR A 232 9.40 10.44 -5.05
C TYR A 232 10.49 9.49 -5.54
N GLN A 233 10.29 8.74 -6.63
CA GLN A 233 11.37 7.94 -7.26
C GLN A 233 12.57 8.79 -7.72
N ARG A 234 12.49 10.14 -7.65
CA ARG A 234 13.57 11.03 -8.11
C ARG A 234 14.34 11.75 -7.00
N LYS A 235 13.84 11.93 -5.76
CA LYS A 235 14.50 12.88 -4.81
C LYS A 235 14.39 12.67 -3.28
N ILE A 236 13.73 11.65 -2.73
CA ILE A 236 13.66 11.45 -1.25
C ILE A 236 14.03 9.98 -0.91
N PRO A 237 14.70 9.72 0.23
CA PRO A 237 15.01 8.35 0.67
C PRO A 237 13.75 7.49 0.71
N LYS A 238 13.86 6.29 0.12
CA LYS A 238 12.80 5.28 0.01
C LYS A 238 12.12 5.09 1.37
N ASN A 239 10.78 5.13 1.41
CA ASN A 239 10.06 4.57 2.54
C ASN A 239 10.42 3.06 2.62
N ASN A 240 10.49 2.50 3.83
CA ASN A 240 10.83 1.08 4.03
C ASN A 240 9.98 0.11 3.21
N LEU A 241 8.73 0.47 2.90
CA LEU A 241 7.80 -0.35 2.12
C LEU A 241 8.21 -0.52 0.66
N ASP A 242 8.58 0.56 -0.04
CA ASP A 242 9.06 0.47 -1.42
C ASP A 242 10.36 -0.33 -1.48
N ASP A 243 11.20 -0.25 -0.45
CA ASP A 243 12.44 -1.01 -0.36
C ASP A 243 12.18 -2.51 -0.07
N PHE A 244 11.25 -2.84 0.82
CA PHE A 244 10.92 -4.22 1.15
C PHE A 244 10.15 -4.92 0.03
N SER A 245 9.14 -4.28 -0.57
CA SER A 245 8.44 -4.81 -1.74
C SER A 245 9.43 -5.04 -2.88
N TYR A 246 10.33 -4.09 -3.13
CA TYR A 246 11.38 -4.26 -4.13
C TYR A 246 12.29 -5.46 -3.85
N LYS A 247 12.78 -5.59 -2.62
CA LYS A 247 13.64 -6.73 -2.23
C LYS A 247 12.91 -8.06 -2.38
N LEU A 248 11.65 -8.15 -1.92
CA LEU A 248 10.81 -9.33 -2.08
C LEU A 248 10.64 -9.68 -3.57
N ASP A 249 10.30 -8.70 -4.41
CA ASP A 249 10.14 -8.91 -5.85
C ASP A 249 11.40 -9.45 -6.50
N LYS A 250 12.59 -8.94 -6.13
CA LYS A 250 13.86 -9.46 -6.66
C LYS A 250 14.12 -10.91 -6.22
N ILE A 251 13.76 -11.26 -4.99
CA ILE A 251 13.89 -12.63 -4.47
C ILE A 251 12.91 -13.57 -5.19
N LEU A 252 11.65 -13.18 -5.33
CA LEU A 252 10.62 -13.97 -6.04
C LEU A 252 11.04 -14.19 -7.50
N ASN A 253 11.47 -13.15 -8.19
CA ASN A 253 11.96 -13.25 -9.56
C ASN A 253 13.19 -14.17 -9.68
N PHE A 254 14.11 -14.14 -8.71
CA PHE A 254 15.26 -15.05 -8.69
C PHE A 254 14.83 -16.52 -8.52
N GLU A 255 13.74 -16.78 -7.80
CA GLU A 255 13.14 -18.11 -7.64
C GLU A 255 12.14 -18.47 -8.76
N GLU A 256 12.08 -17.66 -9.82
CA GLU A 256 11.16 -17.80 -10.95
C GLU A 256 9.67 -17.80 -10.55
N ILE A 257 9.35 -17.03 -9.50
CA ILE A 257 7.99 -16.84 -8.99
C ILE A 257 7.51 -15.44 -9.42
N PRO A 258 6.30 -15.31 -10.01
CA PRO A 258 5.70 -14.00 -10.24
C PRO A 258 5.57 -13.21 -8.92
N ASN A 259 5.62 -11.88 -8.99
CA ASN A 259 5.34 -11.07 -7.81
C ASN A 259 3.87 -11.19 -7.38
N ILE A 260 3.57 -10.73 -6.17
CA ILE A 260 2.25 -10.90 -5.55
C ILE A 260 1.13 -10.30 -6.40
N GLN A 261 1.36 -9.13 -7.01
CA GLN A 261 0.41 -8.54 -7.95
C GLN A 261 0.09 -9.48 -9.10
N GLU A 262 1.11 -10.04 -9.75
CA GLU A 262 0.96 -10.93 -10.90
C GLU A 262 0.33 -12.28 -10.50
N LEU A 263 0.67 -12.83 -9.34
CA LEU A 263 0.00 -14.01 -8.78
C LEU A 263 -1.51 -13.76 -8.63
N ILE A 264 -1.92 -12.63 -8.05
CA ILE A 264 -3.34 -12.29 -7.90
C ILE A 264 -4.02 -12.13 -9.26
N LYS A 265 -3.35 -11.53 -10.25
CA LYS A 265 -3.87 -11.45 -11.64
C LYS A 265 -4.08 -12.83 -12.26
N GLN A 266 -3.19 -13.77 -11.96
CA GLN A 266 -3.27 -15.17 -12.38
C GLN A 266 -4.31 -15.97 -11.58
N GLY A 267 -5.01 -15.32 -10.64
CA GLY A 267 -6.14 -15.90 -9.93
C GLY A 267 -5.80 -16.43 -8.54
N TRP A 268 -4.59 -16.17 -8.04
CA TRP A 268 -4.19 -16.45 -6.66
C TRP A 268 -5.18 -15.79 -5.68
N ASP A 269 -5.64 -16.55 -4.69
CA ASP A 269 -6.59 -16.02 -3.70
C ASP A 269 -5.84 -15.09 -2.73
N ILE A 270 -6.35 -13.88 -2.57
CA ILE A 270 -5.83 -12.89 -1.64
C ILE A 270 -5.79 -13.40 -0.19
N ASN A 271 -6.63 -14.38 0.16
CA ASN A 271 -6.61 -14.99 1.48
C ASN A 271 -5.34 -15.81 1.75
N ASN A 272 -4.63 -16.26 0.73
CA ASN A 272 -3.36 -16.98 0.90
C ASN A 272 -2.32 -16.10 1.59
N ILE A 273 -2.35 -14.77 1.36
CA ILE A 273 -1.51 -13.81 2.10
C ILE A 273 -1.74 -13.89 3.62
N LEU A 274 -2.96 -14.21 4.05
CA LEU A 274 -3.27 -14.39 5.46
C LEU A 274 -2.67 -15.67 6.01
N GLU A 275 -2.65 -16.73 5.21
CA GLU A 275 -2.01 -18.01 5.56
C GLU A 275 -0.50 -17.84 5.69
N ILE A 276 0.13 -17.19 4.72
CA ILE A 276 1.57 -16.85 4.76
C ILE A 276 1.89 -15.98 5.98
N ARG A 277 1.00 -15.04 6.32
CA ARG A 277 1.17 -14.18 7.49
C ARG A 277 1.04 -14.94 8.81
N GLU A 278 0.36 -16.08 8.81
CA GLU A 278 0.22 -16.96 9.98
C GLU A 278 1.37 -17.97 10.09
N ASP A 279 2.29 -18.03 9.11
CA ASP A 279 3.51 -18.83 9.18
C ASP A 279 4.41 -18.33 10.33
N ASP A 280 4.87 -19.27 11.16
CA ASP A 280 5.72 -19.00 12.32
C ASP A 280 7.02 -18.26 11.97
N ASN A 281 7.48 -18.35 10.71
CA ASN A 281 8.73 -17.81 10.21
C ASN A 281 8.62 -16.41 9.59
N ILE A 282 7.41 -15.84 9.53
CA ILE A 282 7.17 -14.54 8.89
C ILE A 282 7.91 -13.40 9.61
N GLU A 283 8.01 -13.47 10.94
CA GLU A 283 8.65 -12.42 11.74
C GLU A 283 10.16 -12.39 11.48
N GLU A 284 10.80 -13.56 11.45
CA GLU A 284 12.20 -13.72 11.08
C GLU A 284 12.45 -13.28 9.64
N PHE A 285 11.53 -13.60 8.71
CA PHE A 285 11.62 -13.17 7.32
C PHE A 285 11.58 -11.66 7.18
N ARG A 286 10.64 -10.98 7.84
CA ARG A 286 10.58 -9.51 7.86
C ARG A 286 11.83 -8.90 8.47
N LYS A 287 12.30 -9.42 9.61
CA LYS A 287 13.54 -8.95 10.26
C LYS A 287 14.75 -9.12 9.35
N TRP A 288 14.83 -10.24 8.65
CA TRP A 288 15.90 -10.51 7.70
C TRP A 288 15.88 -9.57 6.51
N LEU A 289 14.71 -9.41 5.88
CA LEU A 289 14.54 -8.50 4.76
C LEU A 289 14.90 -7.05 5.12
N LYS A 290 14.63 -6.66 6.37
CA LYS A 290 14.90 -5.33 6.90
C LYS A 290 16.36 -5.10 7.26
N ASN A 291 16.98 -6.03 7.98
CA ASN A 291 18.29 -5.78 8.61
C ASN A 291 19.46 -6.37 7.82
N ASP A 292 19.21 -7.43 7.06
CA ASP A 292 20.26 -8.30 6.54
C ASP A 292 20.33 -8.28 5.00
N VAL A 293 19.25 -7.86 4.33
CA VAL A 293 19.23 -7.62 2.89
C VAL A 293 19.66 -6.18 2.62
N PRO A 294 20.76 -5.96 1.88
CA PRO A 294 21.25 -4.61 1.64
C PRO A 294 20.26 -3.80 0.80
N GLU A 295 20.21 -2.48 1.02
CA GLU A 295 19.33 -1.53 0.28
C GLU A 295 19.78 -1.29 -1.18
N SER A 296 20.84 -1.98 -1.59
CA SER A 296 21.64 -1.70 -2.77
C SER A 296 21.15 -2.48 -4.01
N SER A 297 22.00 -2.64 -5.01
CA SER A 297 21.64 -3.17 -6.35
C SER A 297 21.00 -4.57 -6.31
N ASP A 298 20.27 -4.92 -7.38
CA ASP A 298 19.62 -6.23 -7.57
C ASP A 298 20.56 -7.42 -7.28
N VAL A 299 21.82 -7.29 -7.71
CA VAL A 299 22.84 -8.32 -7.54
C VAL A 299 23.13 -8.58 -6.06
N GLU A 300 23.15 -7.54 -5.24
CA GLU A 300 23.45 -7.64 -3.82
C GLU A 300 22.27 -8.23 -3.03
N ILE A 301 21.03 -7.88 -3.41
CA ILE A 301 19.81 -8.47 -2.84
C ILE A 301 19.78 -9.98 -3.10
N VAL A 302 19.96 -10.37 -4.36
CA VAL A 302 19.95 -11.79 -4.77
C VAL A 302 21.10 -12.56 -4.14
N LYS A 303 22.29 -11.94 -4.06
CA LYS A 303 23.45 -12.55 -3.41
C LYS A 303 23.21 -12.79 -1.92
N ALA A 304 22.67 -11.80 -1.20
CA ALA A 304 22.33 -11.93 0.22
C ALA A 304 21.34 -13.08 0.45
N TYR A 305 20.31 -13.18 -0.40
CA TYR A 305 19.38 -14.29 -0.38
C TYR A 305 20.08 -15.64 -0.66
N TYR A 306 20.90 -15.74 -1.70
CA TYR A 306 21.63 -16.97 -2.05
C TYR A 306 22.54 -17.47 -0.92
N GLU A 307 23.26 -16.56 -0.29
CA GLU A 307 24.20 -16.90 0.79
C GLU A 307 23.50 -17.48 2.02
N THR A 308 22.22 -17.16 2.24
CA THR A 308 21.45 -17.73 3.36
C THR A 308 21.26 -19.24 3.27
N PHE A 309 21.30 -19.85 2.08
CA PHE A 309 21.14 -21.31 1.93
C PHE A 309 22.36 -22.01 1.32
N LYS A 310 23.35 -21.27 0.83
CA LYS A 310 24.62 -21.83 0.34
C LYS A 310 25.33 -22.71 1.39
N ASN A 311 25.28 -22.32 2.66
CA ASN A 311 25.99 -23.02 3.74
C ASN A 311 25.27 -24.28 4.26
N LYS A 312 23.96 -24.44 3.99
CA LYS A 312 23.19 -25.66 4.34
C LYS A 312 23.26 -26.75 3.25
N PHE A 313 23.58 -26.38 2.01
CA PHE A 313 23.61 -27.29 0.85
C PHE A 313 25.01 -27.46 0.24
N SER A 314 26.07 -27.20 1.01
CA SER A 314 27.46 -27.06 0.56
C SER A 314 28.13 -28.33 0.00
N GLU A 315 27.38 -29.34 -0.44
CA GLU A 315 27.96 -30.44 -1.21
C GLU A 315 27.34 -30.65 -2.60
N LYS A 316 26.14 -30.11 -2.94
CA LYS A 316 25.47 -30.51 -4.21
C LYS A 316 24.60 -29.47 -4.91
N ILE A 317 24.83 -28.17 -4.77
CA ILE A 317 24.22 -27.21 -5.72
C ILE A 317 25.15 -27.01 -6.91
N PRO A 318 24.76 -27.43 -8.13
CA PRO A 318 25.62 -27.30 -9.30
C PRO A 318 25.87 -25.82 -9.60
N VAL A 319 27.15 -25.46 -9.75
CA VAL A 319 27.68 -24.15 -10.16
C VAL A 319 26.93 -23.53 -11.37
N LYS A 320 26.19 -24.34 -12.13
CA LYS A 320 25.28 -23.90 -13.20
C LYS A 320 24.17 -22.95 -12.73
N ALA A 321 23.62 -23.09 -11.52
CA ALA A 321 22.58 -22.18 -11.01
C ALA A 321 23.11 -20.75 -10.78
N LEU A 322 24.30 -20.64 -10.18
CA LEU A 322 25.03 -19.37 -10.06
C LEU A 322 25.38 -18.76 -11.43
N ARG A 323 25.65 -19.61 -12.43
CA ARG A 323 25.98 -19.19 -13.80
C ARG A 323 24.77 -18.73 -14.62
N ILE A 324 23.55 -19.03 -14.20
CA ILE A 324 22.32 -18.58 -14.88
C ILE A 324 21.73 -17.37 -14.15
N GLY A 325 21.68 -17.37 -12.81
CA GLY A 325 21.11 -16.26 -12.04
C GLY A 325 21.90 -14.95 -12.13
N ILE A 326 23.24 -15.01 -12.16
CA ILE A 326 24.08 -13.80 -12.23
C ILE A 326 23.98 -13.12 -13.60
N PRO A 327 24.04 -13.83 -14.75
CA PRO A 327 23.82 -13.20 -16.06
C PRO A 327 22.40 -12.72 -16.31
N THR A 328 21.36 -13.33 -15.73
CA THR A 328 19.98 -12.82 -15.88
C THR A 328 19.78 -11.52 -15.10
N CYS A 329 20.39 -11.38 -13.92
CA CYS A 329 20.39 -10.11 -13.18
C CYS A 329 21.26 -9.03 -13.86
N LEU A 330 22.38 -9.43 -14.48
CA LEU A 330 23.22 -8.54 -15.29
C LEU A 330 22.66 -8.26 -16.70
N GLY A 331 21.71 -9.05 -17.20
CA GLY A 331 21.08 -8.85 -18.50
C GLY A 331 20.09 -7.68 -18.53
N LEU A 332 19.66 -7.20 -17.36
CA LEU A 332 18.81 -6.02 -17.19
C LEU A 332 19.63 -4.71 -17.09
N LEU A 333 20.94 -4.79 -16.91
CA LEU A 333 21.85 -3.64 -16.86
C LEU A 333 22.83 -3.81 -18.02
N GLY A 334 22.71 -2.95 -19.04
CA GLY A 334 23.61 -2.95 -20.19
C GLY A 334 25.11 -2.93 -19.81
N PRO A 335 26.00 -3.09 -20.80
CA PRO A 335 27.39 -3.52 -20.62
C PRO A 335 28.31 -2.46 -19.98
N ILE A 336 28.12 -2.13 -18.70
CA ILE A 336 28.98 -1.22 -17.96
C ILE A 336 29.23 -1.74 -16.53
N GLY A 337 30.48 -2.16 -16.30
CA GLY A 337 31.22 -1.86 -15.07
C GLY A 337 31.12 -2.85 -13.91
N GLY A 338 32.22 -3.55 -13.63
CA GLY A 338 32.35 -4.48 -12.51
C GLY A 338 32.29 -3.83 -11.13
N ILE A 339 31.49 -4.44 -10.24
CA ILE A 339 31.47 -4.20 -8.80
C ILE A 339 31.57 -5.58 -8.14
N ALA A 340 32.79 -6.08 -7.94
CA ALA A 340 33.04 -7.39 -7.31
C ALA A 340 33.93 -7.31 -6.05
N GLY A 341 34.44 -6.13 -5.68
CA GLY A 341 35.52 -6.02 -4.70
C GLY A 341 35.11 -5.68 -3.26
N SER A 342 33.99 -5.00 -3.02
CA SER A 342 33.72 -4.33 -1.73
C SER A 342 32.60 -4.94 -0.88
N LEU A 343 32.06 -6.10 -1.25
CA LEU A 343 30.81 -6.64 -0.68
C LEU A 343 30.95 -7.87 0.23
N LEU A 344 32.18 -8.30 0.53
CA LEU A 344 32.41 -9.55 1.28
C LEU A 344 32.48 -9.37 2.80
N SER A 345 32.60 -8.14 3.32
CA SER A 345 32.86 -7.89 4.75
C SER A 345 31.63 -7.69 5.64
N VAL A 346 30.40 -7.65 5.08
CA VAL A 346 29.17 -7.38 5.86
C VAL A 346 28.43 -8.67 6.29
N LEU A 347 28.80 -9.83 5.74
CA LEU A 347 28.02 -11.08 5.87
C LEU A 347 28.49 -12.03 6.98
N ASP A 348 29.69 -11.82 7.55
CA ASP A 348 30.30 -12.78 8.48
C ASP A 348 29.63 -12.82 9.87
N GLY A 349 28.86 -11.79 10.25
CA GLY A 349 28.16 -11.74 11.53
C GLY A 349 26.82 -12.48 11.59
N PHE A 350 26.20 -12.74 10.43
CA PHE A 350 24.79 -13.19 10.36
C PHE A 350 24.63 -14.71 10.27
N LEU A 351 25.61 -15.39 9.67
CA LEU A 351 25.50 -16.79 9.30
C LEU A 351 25.70 -17.75 10.49
N GLY A 352 26.15 -17.27 11.65
CA GLY A 352 26.36 -18.09 12.84
C GLY A 352 25.06 -18.45 13.55
N ASP A 353 24.34 -17.46 14.09
CA ASP A 353 23.35 -17.73 15.14
C ASP A 353 21.95 -18.11 14.60
N LYS A 354 21.53 -17.62 13.44
CA LYS A 354 20.18 -17.92 12.89
C LYS A 354 20.13 -19.19 12.04
N LEU A 355 21.23 -19.56 11.39
CA LEU A 355 21.32 -20.81 10.61
C LEU A 355 21.25 -22.06 11.51
N ILE A 356 21.77 -21.96 12.74
CA ILE A 356 21.77 -23.01 13.76
C ILE A 356 20.33 -23.31 14.24
N ASN A 357 19.43 -22.33 14.25
CA ASN A 357 18.03 -22.51 14.67
C ASN A 357 17.08 -23.03 13.57
N GLY A 358 17.61 -23.58 12.47
CA GLY A 358 16.80 -24.25 11.44
C GLY A 358 16.11 -23.33 10.44
N TRP A 359 15.84 -22.07 10.79
CA TRP A 359 15.23 -21.07 9.92
C TRP A 359 16.07 -20.76 8.66
N ASN A 360 15.39 -20.43 7.54
CA ASN A 360 16.01 -20.00 6.29
C ASN A 360 15.00 -19.24 5.40
N PRO A 361 15.33 -18.05 4.85
CA PRO A 361 14.45 -17.34 3.91
C PRO A 361 13.99 -18.20 2.73
N LYS A 362 14.85 -19.10 2.23
CA LYS A 362 14.51 -20.02 1.16
C LYS A 362 13.42 -21.01 1.55
N ILE A 363 13.47 -21.55 2.76
CA ILE A 363 12.42 -22.45 3.26
C ILE A 363 11.10 -21.69 3.33
N PHE A 364 11.12 -20.45 3.83
CA PHE A 364 9.94 -19.60 3.86
C PHE A 364 9.38 -19.35 2.45
N ILE A 365 10.21 -18.96 1.48
CA ILE A 365 9.78 -18.74 0.08
C ILE A 365 9.25 -20.03 -0.56
N ASP A 366 9.98 -21.15 -0.42
CA ASP A 366 9.61 -22.42 -1.03
C ASP A 366 8.27 -22.95 -0.46
N ASN A 367 8.04 -22.80 0.85
CA ASN A 367 6.80 -23.25 1.50
C ASN A 367 5.59 -22.38 1.13
N ASN A 368 5.78 -21.06 1.05
CA ASN A 368 4.67 -20.11 0.98
C ASN A 368 4.33 -19.64 -0.44
N PHE A 369 5.28 -19.65 -1.37
CA PHE A 369 5.07 -19.09 -2.71
C PHE A 369 5.19 -20.13 -3.83
N LYS A 370 6.11 -21.09 -3.73
CA LYS A 370 6.30 -22.08 -4.81
C LYS A 370 5.22 -23.15 -4.84
N TYR A 371 4.72 -23.56 -3.68
CA TYR A 371 3.70 -24.59 -3.60
C TYR A 371 2.41 -24.11 -4.26
N GLU A 372 2.01 -22.88 -3.96
CA GLU A 372 0.78 -22.27 -4.47
C GLU A 372 0.86 -21.93 -5.97
N HIS A 373 2.02 -21.48 -6.45
CA HIS A 373 2.21 -21.23 -7.88
C HIS A 373 2.08 -22.50 -8.74
N LYS A 374 2.44 -23.68 -8.20
CA LYS A 374 2.22 -24.94 -8.92
C LYS A 374 0.74 -25.29 -9.03
N GLU A 375 -0.03 -25.12 -7.95
CA GLU A 375 -1.47 -25.39 -7.97
C GLU A 375 -2.25 -24.50 -8.95
N ILE A 376 -1.81 -23.25 -9.16
CA ILE A 376 -2.42 -22.35 -10.16
C ILE A 376 -2.17 -22.84 -11.58
N ASN A 377 -0.98 -23.37 -11.88
CA ASN A 377 -0.63 -23.82 -13.23
C ASN A 377 -1.17 -25.20 -13.59
N ASP A 378 -1.52 -26.02 -12.58
CA ASP A 378 -2.04 -27.37 -12.77
C ASP A 378 -3.58 -27.42 -12.90
N ASN A 379 -4.29 -26.30 -12.68
CA ASN A 379 -5.75 -26.15 -12.80
C ASN A 379 -6.15 -25.27 -13.99
#